data_AF-A0A8S0TKC3-F1
#
_entry.id   AF-A0A8S0TKC3-F1
#
_cell.length_a   1.000
_cell.length_b   1.000
_cell.length_c   1.000
_cell.angle_alpha   90.00
_cell.angle_beta   90.00
_cell.angle_gamma   90.00
#
_symmetry.space_group_name_H-M   'P 1'
#
loop_
_entity.id
_entity.type
_entity.pdbx_description
1 polymer ?
#
loop_
_entity_poly.entity_id
_entity_poly.type
_entity_poly.pdbx_seq_one_letter_code
_entity_poly.pdbx_strand_id
1 'polypeptide(L)'
;MNYEKLSRGLRYYYDKNIIHKTSGKRYVYKYVCDLQSMLGYTPEQLHMAVDLTTETGSLLLKQQQHQHHHHPALDGTNQATFF
;
A
#
# COMPACT_ATOMS: atom_id res chain seq x y z
N MET A 1 2.26 3.82 27.06
CA MET A 1 2.73 2.92 25.97
C MET A 1 2.84 3.76 24.71
N ASN A 2 3.98 3.77 23.99
CA ASN A 2 4.16 4.58 22.76
C ASN A 2 4.63 3.71 21.58
N TYR A 3 4.63 4.27 20.37
CA TYR A 3 5.04 3.52 19.17
C TYR A 3 6.49 3.02 19.24
N GLU A 4 7.41 3.80 19.80
CA GLU A 4 8.81 3.39 19.95
C GLU A 4 8.93 2.08 20.77
N LYS A 5 8.22 2.01 21.90
CA LYS A 5 8.16 0.80 22.74
C LYS A 5 7.39 -0.33 22.07
N LEU A 6 6.27 -0.04 21.42
CA LEU A 6 5.48 -1.04 20.69
C LEU A 6 6.29 -1.67 19.55
N SER A 7 6.98 -0.84 18.75
CA SER A 7 7.81 -1.30 17.64
C SER A 7 8.95 -2.20 18.12
N ARG A 8 9.48 -1.95 19.34
CA ARG A 8 10.46 -2.84 19.98
C ARG A 8 9.87 -4.21 20.29
N GLY A 9 8.61 -4.26 20.74
CA GLY A 9 7.83 -5.49 20.91
C GLY A 9 7.63 -6.25 19.60
N LEU A 10 7.20 -5.55 18.53
CA LEU A 10 7.02 -6.14 17.21
C LEU A 10 8.30 -6.77 16.65
N ARG A 11 9.47 -6.16 16.90
CA ARG A 11 10.77 -6.74 16.49
C ARG A 11 11.06 -8.09 17.15
N TYR A 12 10.57 -8.35 18.36
CA TYR A 12 10.73 -9.65 19.01
C TYR A 12 9.90 -10.77 18.35
N TYR A 13 8.95 -10.44 17.48
CA TYR A 13 8.15 -11.43 16.77
C TYR A 13 8.79 -11.94 15.47
N TYR A 14 9.89 -11.33 15.02
CA TYR A 14 10.47 -11.65 13.71
C TYR A 14 11.04 -13.06 13.69
N ASP A 15 11.89 -13.39 14.67
CA ASP A 15 12.53 -14.70 14.81
C ASP A 15 11.53 -15.77 15.25
N LYS A 16 10.39 -15.36 15.82
CA LYS A 16 9.31 -16.26 16.26
C LYS A 16 8.32 -16.59 15.15
N ASN A 17 8.51 -16.06 13.94
CA ASN A 17 7.63 -16.25 12.79
C ASN A 17 6.15 -15.91 13.09
N ILE A 18 5.91 -14.83 13.84
CA ILE A 18 4.54 -14.37 14.13
C ILE A 18 4.20 -13.17 13.22
N ILE A 19 5.04 -12.14 13.21
CA ILE A 19 4.89 -10.93 12.40
C ILE A 19 6.24 -10.60 11.75
N HIS A 20 6.24 -10.17 10.50
CA HIS A 20 7.41 -9.59 9.82
C HIS A 20 7.16 -8.15 9.38
N LYS A 21 8.26 -7.38 9.27
CA LYS A 21 8.23 -6.01 8.74
C LYS A 21 8.22 -6.03 7.22
N THR A 22 7.32 -5.27 6.61
CA THR A 22 7.36 -5.07 5.15
C THR A 22 8.45 -4.06 4.80
N SER A 23 9.49 -4.51 4.10
CA SER A 23 10.61 -3.67 3.66
C SER A 23 10.12 -2.49 2.80
N GLY A 24 10.76 -1.33 2.97
CA GLY A 24 10.45 -0.12 2.20
C GLY A 24 9.13 0.60 2.53
N LYS A 25 8.23 0.01 3.34
CA LYS A 25 6.94 0.64 3.70
C LYS A 25 6.92 1.08 5.16
N ARG A 26 6.68 2.36 5.45
CA ARG A 26 6.60 2.82 6.86
C ARG A 26 5.37 2.24 7.56
N TYR A 27 5.53 1.80 8.80
CA TYR A 27 4.44 1.27 9.65
C TYR A 27 3.71 0.02 9.15
N VAL A 28 4.16 -0.61 8.06
CA VAL A 28 3.52 -1.82 7.51
C VAL A 28 4.21 -3.09 8.02
N TYR A 29 3.40 -4.01 8.52
CA TYR A 29 3.81 -5.34 9.00
C TYR A 29 2.86 -6.39 8.43
N LYS A 30 3.29 -7.66 8.44
CA LYS A 30 2.51 -8.79 7.94
C LYS A 30 2.58 -9.94 8.95
N TYR A 31 1.43 -10.53 9.28
CA TYR A 31 1.41 -11.81 9.98
C TYR A 31 1.92 -12.91 9.06
N VAL A 32 2.87 -13.70 9.55
CA VAL A 32 3.47 -14.82 8.81
C VAL A 32 3.18 -16.18 9.43
N CYS A 33 2.55 -16.18 10.61
CA CYS A 33 1.96 -17.38 11.18
C CYS A 33 0.66 -17.77 10.46
N ASP A 34 0.23 -19.01 10.66
CA ASP A 34 -1.02 -19.54 10.09
C ASP A 34 -2.25 -19.00 10.83
N LEU A 35 -2.62 -17.76 10.52
CA LEU A 35 -3.82 -17.13 11.04
C LEU A 35 -5.10 -17.84 10.60
N GLN A 36 -5.10 -18.45 9.41
CA GLN A 36 -6.30 -19.09 8.87
C GLN A 36 -6.68 -20.31 9.70
N SER A 37 -5.72 -21.17 10.05
CA SER A 37 -6.00 -22.30 10.95
C SER A 37 -6.38 -21.85 12.37
N MET A 38 -5.79 -20.77 12.87
CA MET A 38 -6.08 -20.28 14.23
C MET A 38 -7.45 -19.60 14.35
N LEU A 39 -7.89 -18.88 13.31
CA LEU A 39 -9.12 -18.09 13.33
C LEU A 39 -10.29 -18.78 12.61
N GLY A 40 -10.02 -19.74 11.73
CA GLY A 40 -11.02 -20.40 10.89
C GLY A 40 -11.53 -19.56 9.72
N TYR A 41 -10.88 -18.41 9.44
CA TYR A 41 -11.26 -17.50 8.37
C TYR A 41 -10.11 -17.24 7.42
N THR A 42 -10.42 -17.15 6.13
CA THR A 42 -9.50 -16.63 5.12
C THR A 42 -9.33 -15.11 5.26
N PRO A 43 -8.20 -14.54 4.83
CA PRO A 43 -8.02 -13.08 4.80
C PRO A 43 -9.14 -12.34 4.06
N GLU A 44 -9.65 -12.90 2.97
CA GLU A 44 -10.71 -12.32 2.15
C GLU A 44 -12.04 -12.25 2.90
N GLN A 45 -12.40 -13.33 3.61
CA GLN A 45 -13.58 -13.35 4.46
C GLN A 45 -13.49 -12.33 5.59
N LEU A 46 -12.30 -12.20 6.21
CA LEU A 46 -12.08 -11.19 7.24
C LEU A 46 -12.20 -9.78 6.67
N HIS A 47 -11.57 -9.47 5.54
CA HIS A 47 -11.67 -8.15 4.92
C HIS A 47 -13.12 -7.77 4.58
N MET A 48 -13.90 -8.71 4.05
CA MET A 48 -15.32 -8.50 3.76
C MET A 48 -16.15 -8.30 5.04
N ALA A 49 -15.86 -9.06 6.10
CA ALA A 49 -16.58 -8.94 7.37
C ALA A 49 -16.34 -7.60 8.09
N VAL A 50 -15.25 -6.89 7.76
CA VAL A 50 -14.91 -5.59 8.35
C VAL A 50 -14.90 -4.43 7.34
N ASP A 51 -15.57 -4.62 6.19
CA ASP A 51 -15.70 -3.62 5.12
C ASP A 51 -14.36 -2.99 4.67
N LEU A 52 -13.27 -3.76 4.72
CA LEU A 52 -11.94 -3.30 4.30
C LEU A 52 -11.80 -3.45 2.78
N THR A 53 -11.59 -2.33 2.10
CA THR A 53 -11.15 -2.34 0.70
C THR A 53 -9.63 -2.58 0.65
N THR A 54 -9.17 -3.56 -0.13
CA THR A 54 -7.74 -3.80 -0.31
C THR A 54 -7.10 -2.62 -1.04
N GLU A 55 -6.40 -1.76 -0.31
CA GLU A 55 -5.51 -0.69 -0.81
C GLU A 55 -4.53 -1.18 -1.91
N THR A 56 -4.25 -2.49 -1.95
CA THR A 56 -3.43 -3.13 -2.99
C THR A 56 -4.02 -2.93 -4.40
N GLY A 57 -5.34 -2.86 -4.54
CA GLY A 57 -6.00 -2.53 -5.81
C GLY A 57 -5.94 -1.04 -6.16
N SER A 58 -5.98 -0.15 -5.17
CA SER A 58 -5.98 1.30 -5.38
C SER A 58 -4.62 1.82 -5.87
N LEU A 59 -3.53 1.21 -5.43
CA LEU A 59 -2.17 1.56 -5.88
C LEU A 59 -1.86 1.09 -7.30
N LEU A 60 -2.35 -0.10 -7.70
CA LEU A 60 -2.23 -0.60 -9.08
C LEU A 60 -3.03 0.28 -10.06
N LEU A 61 -4.23 0.70 -9.67
CA LEU A 61 -5.06 1.60 -10.49
C LEU A 61 -4.44 3.00 -10.64
N LYS A 62 -3.79 3.52 -9.57
CA LYS A 62 -3.09 4.81 -9.61
C LYS A 62 -1.83 4.79 -10.49
N GLN A 63 -1.13 3.66 -10.60
CA GLN A 63 0.04 3.57 -11.48
C GLN A 63 -0.32 3.58 -12.97
N GLN A 64 -1.49 3.07 -13.36
CA GLN A 64 -1.93 3.10 -14.76
C GLN A 64 -2.31 4.51 -15.24
N GLN A 65 -2.71 5.43 -14.34
CA GLN A 65 -3.11 6.78 -14.72
C GLN A 65 -1.95 7.75 -15.00
N HIS A 66 -0.69 7.40 -14.68
CA HIS A 66 0.47 8.28 -14.90
C HIS A 66 1.28 7.99 -16.17
N GLN A 67 0.89 7.03 -17.02
CA GLN A 67 1.62 6.73 -18.26
C GLN A 67 1.04 7.36 -19.54
N HIS A 68 -0.08 8.09 -19.48
CA HIS A 68 -0.77 8.60 -20.68
C HIS A 68 -0.65 10.10 -21.00
N HIS A 69 0.34 10.81 -20.45
CA HIS A 69 0.63 12.19 -20.89
C HIS A 69 1.95 12.25 -21.66
N HIS A 70 1.91 11.77 -22.91
CA HIS A 70 2.82 12.25 -23.96
C HIS A 70 2.13 13.35 -24.77
N HIS A 71 2.84 14.47 -24.91
CA HIS A 71 2.43 15.73 -25.53
C HIS A 71 1.74 15.59 -26.90
N PRO A 72 0.71 16.41 -27.19
CA PRO A 72 0.46 16.83 -28.56
C PRO A 72 1.39 17.99 -28.92
N ALA A 73 2.03 17.89 -30.09
CA ALA A 73 2.77 18.97 -30.71
C ALA A 73 1.84 20.16 -31.02
N LEU A 74 2.26 21.37 -30.66
CA LEU A 74 1.59 22.60 -31.07
C LEU A 74 2.29 23.14 -32.31
N ASP A 75 1.63 23.00 -33.46
CA ASP A 75 1.97 23.70 -34.69
C ASP A 75 0.96 24.83 -34.91
N GLY A 76 1.45 25.95 -35.44
CA GLY A 76 0.63 26.90 -36.18
C GLY A 76 -0.10 28.00 -35.41
N THR A 77 0.48 29.20 -35.47
CA THR A 77 -0.22 30.49 -35.62
C THR A 77 -1.08 31.00 -34.47
N ASN A 78 -0.56 31.98 -33.72
CA ASN A 78 -1.24 33.27 -33.58
C ASN A 78 -0.28 34.35 -33.07
N GLN A 79 -0.16 35.40 -33.88
CA GLN A 79 0.60 36.61 -33.57
C GLN A 79 -0.21 37.51 -32.63
N ALA A 80 0.42 37.96 -31.55
CA ALA A 80 -0.01 39.14 -30.79
C ALA A 80 1.18 39.75 -30.02
N THR A 81 2.02 40.46 -30.78
CA THR A 81 2.66 41.77 -30.54
C THR A 81 2.72 42.37 -29.11
N PHE A 82 3.97 42.61 -28.65
CA PHE A 82 4.57 43.70 -27.81
C PHE A 82 3.82 44.18 -26.54
N PHE A 83 4.43 44.35 -25.36
CA PHE A 83 5.78 44.85 -25.00
C PHE A 83 6.50 43.97 -23.97
#